data_AF-A0A1L9PP97-F1
#
_entry.id   AF-A0A1L9PP97-F1
#
_cell.length_a   1.000
_cell.length_b   1.000
_cell.length_c   1.000
_cell.angle_alpha   90.00
_cell.angle_beta   90.00
_cell.angle_gamma   90.00
#
_symmetry.space_group_name_H-M   'P 1'
#
loop_
_entity.id
_entity.type
_entity.pdbx_description
1 polymer ?
#
loop_
_entity_poly.entity_id
_entity_poly.type
_entity_poly.pdbx_seq_one_letter_code
_entity_poly.pdbx_strand_id
1 'polypeptide(L)'
;MEAANDLIAPFRLEIKDLGDRRREITYETDAREDERIPVTTLWTRKRYFTHKETVYKNVYLDESTAGQLRVVKEILHQDPTRGNRCLELEAAARIAKDIGPSYTRLFVEFLGWFEIPDGVALVLEYCALGDIDQFFVEPVSEQVAKTVAGQLLEGLAALHGLGIAHRDIKPQIRSW
;
A
#
# COMPACT_ATOMS: atom_id res chain seq x y z
N MET A 1 7.16 1.77 -22.11
CA MET A 1 5.84 1.15 -21.87
C MET A 1 6.03 -0.29 -21.39
N GLU A 2 6.87 -1.08 -22.05
CA GLU A 2 7.25 -2.44 -21.64
C GLU A 2 7.97 -2.49 -20.27
N ALA A 3 9.00 -1.66 -20.06
CA ALA A 3 9.75 -1.62 -18.79
C ALA A 3 8.90 -1.23 -17.55
N ALA A 4 7.81 -0.48 -17.73
CA ALA A 4 6.91 -0.13 -16.62
C ALA A 4 5.97 -1.29 -16.27
N ASN A 5 5.54 -2.07 -17.26
CA ASN A 5 4.76 -3.29 -17.04
C ASN A 5 5.60 -4.36 -16.35
N ASP A 6 6.86 -4.56 -16.74
CA ASP A 6 7.76 -5.54 -16.10
C ASP A 6 8.05 -5.22 -14.63
N LEU A 7 8.02 -3.93 -14.27
CA LEU A 7 8.22 -3.48 -12.89
C LEU A 7 7.04 -3.87 -11.99
N ILE A 8 5.81 -3.70 -12.46
CA ILE A 8 4.59 -3.88 -11.64
C ILE A 8 3.98 -5.27 -11.77
N ALA A 9 4.26 -5.99 -12.86
CA ALA A 9 3.70 -7.33 -13.13
C ALA A 9 3.92 -8.35 -11.98
N PRO A 10 5.10 -8.43 -11.34
CA PRO A 10 5.33 -9.36 -10.23
C PRO A 10 4.42 -9.14 -9.02
N PHE A 11 3.84 -7.94 -8.89
CA PHE A 11 3.02 -7.52 -7.77
C PHE A 11 1.51 -7.55 -8.10
N ARG A 12 1.12 -8.00 -9.30
CA ARG A 12 -0.28 -8.04 -9.70
C ARG A 12 -1.00 -9.18 -8.97
N LEU A 13 -2.06 -8.85 -8.27
CA LEU A 13 -2.92 -9.79 -7.56
C LEU A 13 -4.05 -10.25 -8.47
N GLU A 14 -4.36 -11.55 -8.44
CA GLU A 14 -5.54 -12.08 -9.12
C GLU A 14 -6.76 -11.91 -8.21
N ILE A 15 -7.52 -10.85 -8.46
CA ILE A 15 -8.70 -10.49 -7.67
C ILE A 15 -9.94 -10.42 -8.56
N LYS A 16 -11.01 -11.08 -8.11
CA LYS A 16 -12.36 -10.91 -8.63
C LYS A 16 -13.14 -10.03 -7.66
N ASP A 17 -13.45 -8.81 -8.09
CA ASP A 17 -14.23 -7.87 -7.30
C ASP A 17 -15.72 -8.20 -7.38
N LEU A 18 -16.36 -8.30 -6.21
CA LEU A 18 -17.77 -8.59 -6.03
C LEU A 18 -18.39 -7.54 -5.10
N GLY A 19 -17.93 -6.28 -5.17
CA GLY A 19 -18.47 -5.14 -4.44
C GLY A 19 -17.80 -4.94 -3.09
N ASP A 20 -18.47 -5.34 -2.00
CA ASP A 20 -17.89 -5.31 -0.66
C ASP A 20 -17.01 -6.54 -0.35
N ARG A 21 -17.08 -7.57 -1.21
CA ARG A 21 -16.29 -8.78 -1.10
C ARG A 21 -15.36 -8.93 -2.29
N ARG A 22 -14.17 -9.47 -2.03
CA ARG A 22 -13.20 -9.80 -3.06
C ARG A 22 -12.74 -11.23 -2.91
N ARG A 23 -12.59 -11.89 -4.04
CA ARG A 23 -12.00 -13.21 -4.13
C ARG A 23 -10.59 -13.06 -4.69
N GLU A 24 -9.60 -13.26 -3.83
CA GLU A 24 -8.20 -13.33 -4.25
C GLU A 24 -7.81 -14.78 -4.51
N ILE A 25 -7.07 -15.02 -5.59
CA ILE A 25 -6.58 -16.33 -5.97
C ILE A 25 -5.05 -16.32 -5.86
N THR A 26 -4.52 -17.21 -5.03
CA THR A 26 -3.10 -17.49 -4.91
C THR A 26 -2.83 -18.95 -5.30
N TYR A 27 -1.57 -19.33 -5.40
CA TYR A 27 -1.17 -20.67 -5.80
C TYR A 27 -0.18 -21.23 -4.79
N GLU A 28 -0.54 -22.33 -4.15
CA GLU A 28 0.39 -23.11 -3.35
C GLU A 28 1.14 -24.10 -4.26
N THR A 29 2.41 -24.34 -3.94
CA THR A 29 3.24 -25.31 -4.67
C THR A 29 3.18 -26.62 -3.89
N ASP A 30 2.63 -27.68 -4.46
CA ASP A 30 2.73 -29.00 -3.83
C ASP A 30 4.19 -29.47 -3.94
N ALA A 31 4.77 -29.92 -2.83
CA ALA A 31 6.15 -30.41 -2.80
C ALA A 31 6.33 -31.74 -3.56
N ARG A 32 5.24 -32.36 -4.04
CA ARG A 32 5.24 -33.70 -4.64
C ARG A 32 4.93 -33.73 -6.12
N GLU A 33 4.27 -32.72 -6.67
CA GLU A 33 3.91 -32.63 -8.08
C GLU A 33 4.06 -31.18 -8.55
N ASP A 34 4.47 -30.96 -9.81
CA ASP A 34 4.63 -29.64 -10.44
C ASP A 34 3.26 -28.92 -10.66
N GLU A 35 2.23 -29.34 -9.93
CA GLU A 35 0.86 -28.86 -10.01
C GLU A 35 0.63 -27.71 -9.02
N ARG A 36 0.19 -26.57 -9.55
CA ARG A 36 -0.11 -25.37 -8.76
C ARG A 36 -1.58 -25.40 -8.34
N ILE A 37 -1.82 -25.59 -7.06
CA ILE A 37 -3.18 -25.68 -6.52
C ILE A 37 -3.71 -24.26 -6.25
N PRO A 38 -4.83 -23.83 -6.86
CA PRO A 38 -5.39 -22.51 -6.61
C PRO A 38 -6.02 -22.46 -5.21
N VAL A 39 -5.53 -21.55 -4.38
CA VAL A 39 -6.10 -21.23 -3.08
C VAL A 39 -6.89 -19.94 -3.20
N THR A 40 -8.08 -19.93 -2.60
CA THR A 40 -8.96 -18.76 -2.63
C THR A 40 -9.07 -18.14 -1.25
N THR A 41 -8.71 -16.86 -1.15
CA THR A 41 -8.93 -16.04 0.06
C THR A 41 -10.06 -15.06 -0.18
N LEU A 42 -11.05 -15.07 0.71
CA LEU A 42 -12.15 -14.10 0.67
C LEU A 42 -11.83 -12.93 1.58
N TRP A 43 -11.84 -11.73 1.00
CA TRP A 43 -11.66 -10.46 1.70
C TRP A 43 -12.96 -9.69 1.72
N THR A 44 -13.27 -9.04 2.84
CA THR A 44 -14.45 -8.18 2.99
C THR A 44 -14.01 -6.78 3.38
N ARG A 45 -14.49 -5.77 2.65
CA ARG A 45 -14.32 -4.35 3.00
C ARG A 45 -15.07 -4.06 4.29
N LYS A 46 -14.37 -3.55 5.30
CA LYS A 46 -14.94 -3.27 6.63
C LYS A 46 -15.30 -1.80 6.83
N ARG A 47 -14.34 -0.91 6.62
CA ARG A 47 -14.54 0.53 6.84
C ARG A 47 -13.61 1.37 5.97
N TYR A 48 -14.07 2.57 5.62
CA TYR A 48 -13.21 3.61 5.06
C TYR A 48 -12.40 4.28 6.17
N PHE A 49 -11.19 4.72 5.84
CA PHE A 49 -10.38 5.51 6.76
C PHE A 49 -10.91 6.93 6.86
N THR A 50 -10.77 7.49 8.05
CA THR A 50 -11.21 8.85 8.38
C THR A 50 -10.08 9.60 9.04
N HIS A 51 -9.93 10.87 8.72
CA HIS A 51 -9.07 11.78 9.46
C HIS A 51 -9.87 13.03 9.81
N LYS A 52 -9.99 13.30 11.12
CA LYS A 52 -10.92 14.30 11.66
C LYS A 52 -12.33 14.03 11.12
N GLU A 53 -12.96 15.00 10.46
CA GLU A 53 -14.31 14.88 9.89
C GLU A 53 -14.31 14.37 8.43
N THR A 54 -13.13 14.15 7.83
CA THR A 54 -13.01 13.74 6.43
C THR A 54 -12.96 12.22 6.29
N VAL A 55 -13.83 11.67 5.46
CA VAL A 55 -13.81 10.26 5.06
C VAL A 55 -13.06 10.10 3.74
N TYR A 56 -11.97 9.33 3.72
CA TYR A 56 -11.26 8.98 2.50
C TYR A 56 -11.97 7.82 1.81
N LYS A 57 -12.92 8.14 0.94
CA LYS A 57 -13.77 7.15 0.24
C LYS A 57 -12.99 6.23 -0.72
N ASN A 58 -11.71 6.47 -0.92
CA ASN A 58 -10.84 5.66 -1.74
C ASN A 58 -9.81 4.86 -0.91
N VAL A 59 -9.86 4.89 0.42
CA VAL A 59 -8.95 4.13 1.30
C VAL A 59 -9.76 3.39 2.34
N TYR A 60 -9.64 2.06 2.39
CA TYR A 60 -10.43 1.23 3.30
C TYR A 60 -9.68 -0.01 3.79
N LEU A 61 -10.17 -0.54 4.91
CA LEU A 61 -9.69 -1.77 5.54
C LEU A 61 -10.41 -2.97 4.93
N ASP A 62 -9.64 -3.95 4.47
CA ASP A 62 -10.09 -5.29 4.08
C ASP A 62 -9.71 -6.27 5.20
N GLU A 63 -10.62 -7.21 5.49
CA GLU A 63 -10.37 -8.32 6.41
C GLU A 63 -10.65 -9.67 5.71
N SER A 64 -9.73 -10.62 5.83
CA SER A 64 -9.91 -11.97 5.30
C SER A 64 -10.75 -12.84 6.21
N THR A 65 -11.26 -13.95 5.70
CA THR A 65 -11.95 -14.97 6.52
C THR A 65 -11.06 -15.57 7.63
N ALA A 66 -9.74 -15.42 7.53
CA ALA A 66 -8.78 -15.84 8.54
C ALA A 66 -8.42 -14.72 9.54
N GLY A 67 -9.04 -13.54 9.43
CA GLY A 67 -8.78 -12.40 10.31
C GLY A 67 -7.52 -11.60 9.95
N GLN A 68 -6.91 -11.84 8.78
CA GLN A 68 -5.81 -11.00 8.30
C GLN A 68 -6.37 -9.65 7.85
N LEU A 69 -5.59 -8.59 8.07
CA LEU A 69 -5.97 -7.22 7.76
C LEU A 69 -5.05 -6.62 6.70
N ARG A 70 -5.62 -5.83 5.79
CA ARG A 70 -4.86 -5.05 4.81
C ARG A 70 -5.58 -3.75 4.48
N VAL A 71 -4.84 -2.77 3.99
CA VAL A 71 -5.42 -1.53 3.47
C VAL A 71 -5.48 -1.61 1.95
N VAL A 72 -6.58 -1.13 1.39
CA VAL A 72 -6.72 -0.96 -0.06
C VAL A 72 -6.95 0.52 -0.37
N LYS A 73 -6.13 1.06 -1.27
CA LYS A 73 -6.20 2.43 -1.75
C LYS A 73 -6.50 2.43 -3.25
N GLU A 74 -7.67 2.94 -3.61
CA GLU A 74 -8.11 3.10 -4.99
C GLU A 74 -7.57 4.43 -5.56
N ILE A 75 -6.99 4.34 -6.75
CA ILE A 75 -6.43 5.47 -7.50
C ILE A 75 -7.07 5.45 -8.88
N LEU A 76 -7.97 6.38 -9.11
CA LEU A 76 -8.63 6.55 -10.40
C LEU A 76 -7.66 7.18 -11.41
N HIS A 77 -7.76 6.75 -12.65
CA HIS A 77 -7.04 7.38 -13.75
C HIS A 77 -7.53 8.83 -13.91
N GLN A 78 -6.61 9.78 -13.89
CA GLN A 78 -6.94 11.21 -14.06
C GLN A 78 -7.50 11.51 -15.46
N ASP A 79 -7.08 10.74 -16.46
CA ASP A 79 -7.55 10.82 -17.83
C ASP A 79 -7.51 9.41 -18.46
N PRO A 80 -8.67 8.80 -18.80
CA PRO A 80 -8.75 7.49 -19.44
C PRO A 80 -7.99 7.40 -20.77
N THR A 81 -7.71 8.55 -21.40
CA THR A 81 -7.07 8.65 -22.71
C THR A 81 -5.54 8.83 -22.64
N ARG A 82 -4.99 9.23 -21.49
CA ARG A 82 -3.53 9.49 -21.32
C ARG A 82 -2.71 8.29 -20.85
N GLY A 83 -3.30 7.11 -20.85
CA GLY A 83 -2.65 5.87 -20.47
C GLY A 83 -2.64 5.63 -18.96
N ASN A 84 -2.60 4.35 -18.58
CA ASN A 84 -2.82 3.85 -17.22
C ASN A 84 -1.61 4.06 -16.28
N ARG A 85 -0.83 5.13 -16.48
CA ARG A 85 0.41 5.34 -15.73
C ARG A 85 0.10 5.86 -14.32
N CYS A 86 0.14 4.97 -13.34
CA CYS A 86 0.00 5.32 -11.93
C CYS A 86 1.38 5.49 -11.26
N LEU A 87 1.80 6.74 -11.04
CA LEU A 87 3.10 7.05 -10.44
C LEU A 87 3.26 6.47 -9.02
N GLU A 88 2.17 6.40 -8.26
CA GLU A 88 2.19 5.83 -6.91
C GLU A 88 2.43 4.31 -6.94
N LEU A 89 1.80 3.61 -7.88
CA LEU A 89 2.03 2.18 -8.11
C LEU A 89 3.47 1.91 -8.57
N GLU A 90 3.99 2.72 -9.51
CA GLU A 90 5.39 2.60 -9.94
C GLU A 90 6.36 2.84 -8.79
N ALA A 91 6.11 3.86 -7.95
CA ALA A 91 6.95 4.15 -6.79
C ALA A 91 6.95 2.99 -5.79
N ALA A 92 5.76 2.46 -5.44
CA ALA A 92 5.62 1.32 -4.53
C ALA A 92 6.36 0.07 -5.04
N ALA A 93 6.20 -0.24 -6.32
CA ALA A 93 6.88 -1.38 -6.95
C ALA A 93 8.41 -1.20 -6.97
N ARG A 94 8.92 0.01 -7.25
CA ARG A 94 10.38 0.29 -7.21
C ARG A 94 10.94 0.19 -5.81
N ILE A 95 10.25 0.73 -4.81
CA ILE A 95 10.63 0.63 -3.40
C ILE A 95 10.73 -0.85 -3.00
N ALA A 96 9.69 -1.63 -3.27
CA ALA A 96 9.65 -3.05 -2.92
C ALA A 96 10.74 -3.87 -3.64
N LYS A 97 10.98 -3.59 -4.93
CA LYS A 97 11.95 -4.31 -5.76
C LYS A 97 13.40 -3.93 -5.47
N ASP A 98 13.70 -2.64 -5.44
CA ASP A 98 15.08 -2.14 -5.50
C ASP A 98 15.70 -1.94 -4.10
N ILE A 99 14.89 -1.70 -3.05
CA ILE A 99 15.37 -1.58 -1.66
C ILE A 99 15.43 -2.96 -1.00
N GLY A 100 14.57 -3.90 -1.43
CA GLY A 100 14.51 -5.25 -0.89
C GLY A 100 14.03 -5.29 0.57
N PRO A 101 14.08 -6.47 1.24
CA PRO A 101 13.29 -6.77 2.44
C PRO A 101 13.45 -5.81 3.64
N SER A 102 14.53 -5.03 3.70
CA SER A 102 14.74 -4.05 4.77
C SER A 102 13.83 -2.81 4.66
N TYR A 103 13.14 -2.62 3.53
CA TYR A 103 12.30 -1.45 3.28
C TYR A 103 11.06 -1.36 4.18
N THR A 104 10.53 -2.49 4.66
CA THR A 104 9.30 -2.56 5.47
C THR A 104 9.43 -1.88 6.84
N ARG A 105 10.66 -1.54 7.26
CA ARG A 105 10.89 -0.73 8.47
C ARG A 105 10.69 0.78 8.24
N LEU A 106 10.79 1.22 6.99
CA LEU A 106 10.84 2.64 6.62
C LEU A 106 9.65 3.07 5.76
N PHE A 107 9.03 2.12 5.07
CA PHE A 107 7.86 2.34 4.22
C PHE A 107 6.78 1.33 4.58
N VAL A 108 5.54 1.76 4.41
CA VAL A 108 4.37 0.86 4.44
C VAL A 108 4.58 -0.23 3.39
N GLU A 109 4.49 -1.48 3.82
CA GLU A 109 4.68 -2.64 2.95
C GLU A 109 3.66 -2.65 1.81
N PHE A 110 4.17 -2.78 0.58
CA PHE A 110 3.37 -2.92 -0.62
C PHE A 110 3.14 -4.41 -0.90
N LEU A 111 1.90 -4.86 -0.69
CA LEU A 111 1.50 -6.26 -0.81
C LEU A 111 1.11 -6.63 -2.24
N GLY A 112 0.75 -5.63 -3.06
CA GLY A 112 0.43 -5.83 -4.47
C GLY A 112 -0.62 -4.86 -4.99
N TRP A 113 -1.11 -5.11 -6.18
CA TRP A 113 -2.12 -4.26 -6.82
C TRP A 113 -3.07 -5.05 -7.69
N PHE A 114 -4.24 -4.49 -7.97
CA PHE A 114 -5.18 -5.04 -8.94
C PHE A 114 -5.90 -3.92 -9.71
N GLU A 115 -6.45 -4.26 -10.87
CA GLU A 115 -7.21 -3.32 -11.70
C GLU A 115 -8.63 -3.12 -11.14
N ILE A 116 -9.12 -1.90 -11.24
CA ILE A 116 -10.52 -1.53 -11.00
C ILE A 116 -11.05 -0.83 -12.26
N PRO A 117 -12.37 -0.68 -12.46
CA PRO A 117 -12.94 -0.22 -13.74
C PRO A 117 -12.30 1.05 -14.33
N ASP A 118 -11.97 2.02 -13.47
CA ASP A 118 -11.43 3.33 -13.88
C ASP A 118 -10.07 3.62 -13.24
N GLY A 119 -9.29 2.60 -12.87
CA GLY A 119 -8.06 2.82 -12.14
C GLY A 119 -7.32 1.58 -11.68
N VAL A 120 -6.51 1.76 -10.64
CA VAL A 120 -5.83 0.67 -9.94
C VAL A 120 -6.10 0.77 -8.44
N ALA A 121 -6.07 -0.37 -7.76
CA ALA A 121 -6.09 -0.45 -6.31
C ALA A 121 -4.73 -0.95 -5.81
N LEU A 122 -4.12 -0.20 -4.89
CA LEU A 122 -2.92 -0.62 -4.17
C LEU A 122 -3.34 -1.36 -2.91
N VAL A 123 -2.69 -2.49 -2.65
CA VAL A 123 -2.87 -3.28 -1.45
C VAL A 123 -1.63 -3.12 -0.57
N LEU A 124 -1.86 -2.69 0.67
CA LEU A 124 -0.84 -2.27 1.62
C LEU A 124 -1.04 -2.99 2.95
N GLU A 125 0.02 -3.09 3.76
CA GLU A 125 -0.14 -3.54 5.14
C GLU A 125 -1.10 -2.64 5.93
N TYR A 126 -1.68 -3.20 6.99
CA TYR A 126 -2.45 -2.42 7.95
C TYR A 126 -1.58 -2.02 9.14
N CYS A 127 -1.20 -0.75 9.22
CA CYS A 127 -0.51 -0.17 10.37
C CYS A 127 -1.51 0.04 11.53
N ALA A 128 -1.60 -0.94 12.45
CA ALA A 128 -2.61 -0.95 13.51
C ALA A 128 -2.54 0.25 14.48
N LEU A 129 -1.40 0.92 14.58
CA LEU A 129 -1.20 2.11 15.41
C LEU A 129 -1.65 3.41 14.72
N GLY A 130 -1.99 3.36 13.43
CA GLY A 130 -2.46 4.52 12.67
C GLY A 130 -1.37 5.57 12.42
N ASP A 131 -1.83 6.79 12.16
CA ASP A 131 -0.96 7.94 11.88
C ASP A 131 -0.31 8.48 13.16
N ILE A 132 0.87 9.11 13.02
CA ILE A 132 1.64 9.68 14.15
C ILE A 132 0.83 10.65 15.00
N ASP A 133 -0.02 11.48 14.38
CA ASP A 133 -0.81 12.50 15.10
C ASP A 133 -2.06 11.92 15.80
N GLN A 134 -2.51 10.74 15.38
CA GLN A 134 -3.54 9.95 16.03
C GLN A 134 -2.95 9.13 17.19
N PHE A 135 -1.74 8.60 17.00
CA PHE A 135 -1.05 7.80 18.00
C PHE A 135 -0.49 8.67 19.15
N PHE A 136 0.16 9.77 18.82
CA PHE A 136 0.68 10.72 19.80
C PHE A 136 -0.26 11.91 19.96
N VAL A 137 -1.15 11.81 20.94
CA VAL A 137 -2.11 12.90 21.26
C VAL A 137 -1.41 14.09 21.92
N GLU A 138 -0.27 13.88 22.55
CA GLU A 138 0.55 14.91 23.20
C GLU A 138 1.91 15.02 22.51
N PRO A 139 2.62 16.16 22.66
CA PRO A 139 3.99 16.27 22.20
C PRO A 139 4.87 15.15 22.75
N VAL A 140 5.66 14.54 21.87
CA VAL A 140 6.57 13.46 22.24
C VAL A 140 7.85 13.98 22.88
N SER A 141 8.57 13.13 23.60
CA SER A 141 9.90 13.47 24.10
C SER A 141 10.88 13.71 22.95
N GLU A 142 11.91 14.52 23.19
CA GLU A 142 12.98 14.77 22.21
C GLU A 142 13.60 13.46 21.69
N GLN A 143 13.75 12.47 22.56
CA GLN A 143 14.31 11.17 22.19
C GLN A 143 13.42 10.41 21.19
N VAL A 144 12.10 10.46 21.36
CA VAL A 144 11.15 9.84 20.41
C VAL A 144 11.14 10.62 19.10
N ALA A 145 11.08 11.96 19.17
CA ALA A 145 11.15 12.81 17.98
C ALA A 145 12.42 12.55 17.16
N LYS A 146 13.58 12.41 17.83
CA LYS A 146 14.86 12.09 17.20
C LYS A 146 14.83 10.73 16.49
N THR A 147 14.24 9.71 17.12
CA THR A 147 14.11 8.38 16.49
C THR A 147 13.23 8.44 15.24
N VAL A 148 12.05 9.06 15.34
CA VAL A 148 11.12 9.21 14.21
C VAL A 148 11.75 10.02 13.08
N ALA A 149 12.41 11.14 13.41
CA ALA A 149 13.13 11.95 12.43
C ALA A 149 14.26 11.17 11.75
N GLY A 150 14.98 10.34 12.51
CA GLY A 150 16.01 9.45 11.96
C GLY A 150 15.46 8.48 10.92
N GLN A 151 14.35 7.80 11.23
CA GLN A 151 13.68 6.89 10.29
C GLN A 151 13.16 7.62 9.05
N LEU A 152 12.57 8.81 9.22
CA LEU A 152 12.10 9.63 8.09
C LEU A 152 13.25 10.05 7.16
N LEU A 153 14.40 10.46 7.72
CA LEU A 153 15.58 10.83 6.94
C LEU A 153 16.18 9.61 6.22
N GLU A 154 16.18 8.45 6.85
CA GLU A 154 16.62 7.19 6.24
C GLU A 154 15.72 6.80 5.06
N GLY A 155 14.40 6.83 5.24
CA GLY A 155 13.44 6.59 4.16
C GLY A 155 13.57 7.61 3.02
N LEU A 156 13.78 8.88 3.35
CA LEU A 156 14.04 9.93 2.37
C LEU A 156 15.32 9.68 1.56
N ALA A 157 16.41 9.29 2.22
CA ALA A 157 17.66 8.97 1.54
C ALA A 157 17.46 7.81 0.56
N ALA A 158 16.69 6.78 0.96
CA ALA A 158 16.36 5.66 0.08
C ALA A 158 15.51 6.09 -1.13
N LEU A 159 14.46 6.90 -0.94
CA LEU A 159 13.65 7.46 -2.04
C LEU A 159 14.50 8.27 -3.01
N HIS A 160 15.36 9.14 -2.48
CA HIS A 160 16.25 9.96 -3.30
C HIS A 160 17.26 9.12 -4.07
N GLY A 161 17.77 8.02 -3.48
CA GLY A 161 18.60 7.04 -4.18
C GLY A 161 17.90 6.40 -5.39
N LEU A 162 16.57 6.28 -5.34
CA LEU A 162 15.74 5.84 -6.47
C LEU A 162 15.33 6.99 -7.41
N GLY A 163 15.78 8.23 -7.17
CA GLY A 163 15.33 9.40 -7.93
C GLY A 163 13.86 9.75 -7.73
N ILE A 164 13.27 9.33 -6.61
CA ILE A 164 11.88 9.61 -6.23
C ILE A 164 11.89 10.76 -5.21
N ALA A 165 11.10 11.79 -5.46
CA ALA A 165 10.81 12.82 -4.48
C ALA A 165 9.38 12.60 -3.93
N HIS A 166 9.23 12.50 -2.61
CA HIS A 166 7.91 12.28 -1.96
C HIS A 166 6.97 13.49 -2.12
N ARG A 167 7.50 14.72 -2.06
CA ARG A 167 6.80 16.01 -2.27
C ARG A 167 5.66 16.38 -1.31
N ASP A 168 5.30 15.52 -0.37
CA ASP A 168 4.24 15.78 0.62
C ASP A 168 4.57 15.18 1.99
N ILE A 169 5.82 15.33 2.43
CA ILE A 169 6.23 14.93 3.77
C ILE A 169 5.77 16.01 4.73
N LYS A 170 4.77 15.66 5.52
CA LYS A 170 4.24 16.50 6.60
C LYS A 170 3.69 15.59 7.69
N PRO A 171 3.83 15.94 8.98
CA PRO A 171 2.84 15.50 9.95
C PRO A 171 1.48 16.07 9.50
N GLN A 172 0.40 15.30 9.52
CA GLN A 172 -0.93 15.87 9.30
C GLN A 172 -1.13 16.96 10.36
N ILE A 173 -1.16 18.22 9.93
CA ILE A 173 -0.98 19.36 10.84
C ILE A 173 -2.18 19.42 11.82
N ARG A 174 -1.87 19.44 13.12
CA ARG A 174 -2.76 20.05 14.11
C ARG A 174 -2.74 21.55 13.86
N SER A 175 -3.85 22.09 13.37
CA SER A 175 -4.10 23.52 13.42
C SER A 175 -4.04 23.93 14.89
N TRP A 176 -3.02 24.72 15.25
CA TRP A 176 -2.90 25.39 16.54
C TRP A 176 -3.99 26.44 16.71
#